data_AF-A0A075H1A8-F1
#
_entry.id   AF-A0A075H1A8-F1
#
_cell.length_a   1.000
_cell.length_b   1.000
_cell.length_c   1.000
_cell.angle_alpha   90.00
_cell.angle_beta   90.00
_cell.angle_gamma   90.00
#
_symmetry.space_group_name_H-M   'P 1'
#
loop_
_entity.id
_entity.type
_entity.pdbx_description
1 polymer ?
#
loop_
_entity_poly.entity_id
_entity_poly.type
_entity_poly.pdbx_seq_one_letter_code
_entity_poly.pdbx_strand_id
1 'polypeptide(L)'
;MNIEVLRIGQRVLRDDRVTTHVALVARAFGASKIYMNEVNPEIKETINKINNTWGGKFEIEFISNWKNVIKSKKILQKLFT
;
A
#
# COMPACT_ATOMS: atom_id res chain seq x y z
N MET A 1 11.28 12.93 0.84
CA MET A 1 11.50 11.57 0.29
C MET A 1 10.15 10.89 0.24
N ASN A 2 9.70 10.39 -0.92
CA ASN A 2 8.39 9.73 -1.03
C ASN A 2 8.59 8.21 -0.96
N ILE A 3 8.11 7.58 0.11
CA ILE A 3 8.27 6.14 0.34
C ILE A 3 6.93 5.46 0.07
N GLU A 4 6.95 4.45 -0.78
CA GLU A 4 5.78 3.66 -1.14
C GLU A 4 6.12 2.18 -0.97
N VAL A 5 5.16 1.39 -0.48
CA VAL A 5 5.36 -0.02 -0.16
C VAL A 5 4.59 -0.88 -1.15
N LEU A 6 5.21 -1.92 -1.69
CA LEU A 6 4.55 -2.89 -2.57
C LEU A 6 4.52 -4.24 -1.88
N ARG A 7 3.32 -4.71 -1.52
CA ARG A 7 3.13 -6.03 -0.91
C ARG A 7 2.83 -7.07 -1.99
N ILE A 8 3.72 -8.05 -2.11
CA ILE A 8 3.59 -9.18 -3.04
C ILE A 8 3.42 -10.51 -2.30
N GLY A 9 2.80 -11.50 -2.95
CA GLY A 9 2.76 -12.88 -2.48
C GLY A 9 1.79 -13.17 -1.33
N GLN A 10 0.77 -12.33 -1.13
CA GLN A 10 -0.28 -12.60 -0.14
C GLN A 10 -1.27 -13.66 -0.63
N ARG A 11 -1.81 -14.46 0.29
CA ARG A 11 -2.91 -15.40 0.02
C ARG A 11 -4.20 -14.85 0.63
N VAL A 12 -5.20 -14.63 -0.23
CA VAL A 12 -6.55 -14.19 0.16
C VAL A 12 -7.13 -15.15 1.21
N LEU A 13 -7.86 -14.63 2.21
CA LEU A 13 -8.51 -15.35 3.33
C LEU A 13 -7.60 -15.93 4.42
N ARG A 14 -6.29 -16.09 4.20
CA ARG A 14 -5.35 -16.58 5.24
C ARG A 14 -4.54 -15.47 5.89
N ASP A 15 -4.21 -14.42 5.13
CA ASP A 15 -3.25 -13.41 5.56
C ASP A 15 -3.88 -12.08 5.99
N ASP A 16 -5.20 -12.00 6.18
CA ASP A 16 -5.91 -10.72 6.43
C ASP A 16 -5.35 -9.92 7.62
N ARG A 17 -4.98 -10.60 8.71
CA ARG A 17 -4.36 -9.97 9.89
C ARG A 17 -2.96 -9.44 9.61
N VAL A 18 -2.18 -10.20 8.85
CA VAL A 18 -0.79 -9.86 8.50
C VAL A 18 -0.79 -8.68 7.54
N THR A 19 -1.63 -8.71 6.52
CA THR A 19 -1.81 -7.62 5.56
C THR A 19 -2.20 -6.32 6.25
N THR A 20 -3.11 -6.38 7.22
CA THR A 20 -3.50 -5.21 8.04
C THR A 20 -2.32 -4.68 8.86
N HIS A 21 -1.54 -5.55 9.50
CA HIS A 21 -0.34 -5.13 10.23
C HIS A 21 0.69 -4.46 9.31
N VAL A 22 0.94 -5.02 8.13
CA VAL A 22 1.85 -4.44 7.15
C VAL A 22 1.40 -3.02 6.76
N ALA A 23 0.10 -2.79 6.55
CA ALA A 23 -0.42 -1.46 6.25
C ALA A 23 -0.19 -0.47 7.41
N LEU A 24 -0.48 -0.88 8.65
CA LEU A 24 -0.29 -0.04 9.83
C LEU A 24 1.19 0.29 10.08
N VAL A 25 2.07 -0.70 9.92
CA VAL A 25 3.52 -0.52 10.04
C VAL A 25 4.02 0.41 8.95
N ALA A 26 3.64 0.20 7.68
CA ALA A 26 4.03 1.10 6.59
C ALA A 26 3.65 2.56 6.89
N ARG A 27 2.42 2.78 7.39
CA ARG A 27 1.96 4.10 7.84
C ARG A 27 2.82 4.65 8.99
N ALA A 28 3.08 3.87 10.04
CA ALA A 28 3.86 4.31 11.20
C ALA A 28 5.30 4.70 10.84
N PHE A 29 5.89 4.02 9.86
CA PHE A 29 7.23 4.31 9.35
C PHE A 29 7.27 5.48 8.33
N GLY A 30 6.15 6.15 8.07
CA GLY A 30 6.09 7.33 7.21
C GLY A 30 5.98 7.05 5.72
N ALA A 31 5.51 5.86 5.32
CA ALA A 31 5.15 5.61 3.94
C ALA A 31 3.92 6.43 3.55
N SER A 32 3.88 6.89 2.30
CA SER A 32 2.74 7.64 1.75
C SER A 32 1.66 6.70 1.20
N LYS A 33 2.06 5.55 0.66
CA LYS A 33 1.16 4.64 -0.04
C LYS A 33 1.60 3.18 0.06
N ILE A 34 0.64 2.28 0.09
CA ILE A 34 0.87 0.85 -0.03
C ILE A 34 0.06 0.24 -1.19
N TYR A 35 0.72 -0.61 -1.97
CA TYR A 35 0.14 -1.37 -3.08
C TYR A 35 -0.09 -2.81 -2.65
N MET A 36 -1.31 -3.32 -2.87
CA MET A 36 -1.69 -4.68 -2.49
C MET A 36 -2.52 -5.35 -3.59
N ASN A 37 -2.41 -6.68 -3.73
CA ASN A 37 -3.18 -7.47 -4.69
C ASN A 37 -4.16 -8.39 -3.97
N GLU A 38 -5.42 -8.43 -4.39
CA GLU A 38 -6.47 -9.31 -3.82
C GLU A 38 -6.62 -9.19 -2.29
N VAL A 39 -6.84 -7.98 -1.77
CA VAL A 39 -7.21 -7.75 -0.36
C VAL A 39 -8.70 -7.41 -0.22
N ASN A 40 -9.25 -7.68 0.96
CA ASN A 40 -10.63 -7.32 1.29
C ASN A 40 -10.80 -5.78 1.21
N PRO A 41 -11.79 -5.25 0.46
CA PRO A 41 -12.02 -3.81 0.32
C PRO A 41 -12.24 -3.08 1.65
N GLU A 42 -12.69 -3.76 2.70
CA GLU A 42 -12.91 -3.20 4.04
C GLU A 42 -11.65 -2.59 4.67
N ILE A 43 -10.45 -3.05 4.25
CA ILE A 43 -9.18 -2.50 4.73
C ILE A 43 -9.02 -1.02 4.38
N LYS A 44 -9.58 -0.58 3.23
CA LYS A 44 -9.52 0.82 2.80
C LYS A 44 -10.32 1.71 3.74
N GLU A 45 -11.48 1.24 4.17
CA GLU A 45 -12.33 1.98 5.13
C GLU A 45 -11.67 2.05 6.50
N THR A 46 -11.02 0.96 6.92
CA THR A 46 -10.25 0.90 8.18
C THR A 46 -9.12 1.92 8.17
N ILE A 47 -8.33 1.98 7.09
CA ILE A 47 -7.26 2.98 6.95
C ILE A 47 -7.82 4.40 6.89
N ASN A 48 -8.93 4.64 6.18
CA ASN A 48 -9.54 5.97 6.16
C ASN A 48 -10.00 6.41 7.55
N LYS A 49 -10.60 5.52 8.34
CA LYS A 49 -10.94 5.79 9.74
C LYS A 49 -9.69 6.15 10.54
N ILE A 50 -8.61 5.37 10.41
CA ILE A 50 -7.34 5.63 11.10
C ILE A 50 -6.74 6.97 10.70
N ASN A 51 -6.74 7.31 9.40
CA ASN A 51 -6.26 8.61 8.92
C ASN A 51 -7.09 9.77 9.47
N ASN A 52 -8.41 9.61 9.59
CA ASN A 52 -9.27 10.63 10.18
C ASN A 52 -9.03 10.78 11.70
N THR A 53 -8.80 9.68 12.41
CA THR A 53 -8.57 9.70 13.86
C THR A 53 -7.18 10.21 14.24
N TRP A 54 -6.14 9.75 13.53
CA TRP A 54 -4.74 9.99 13.88
C TRP A 54 -4.05 11.01 12.97
N GLY A 55 -4.72 11.50 11.93
CA GLY A 55 -4.11 12.30 10.88
C GLY A 55 -3.24 11.47 9.91
N GLY A 56 -2.88 12.06 8.77
CA GLY A 56 -1.97 11.45 7.79
C GLY A 56 -2.61 11.23 6.42
N LYS A 57 -1.76 11.04 5.41
CA LYS A 57 -2.15 10.87 4.00
C LYS A 57 -1.76 9.47 3.48
N PHE A 58 -1.99 8.44 4.29
CA PHE A 58 -1.64 7.08 3.92
C PHE A 58 -2.72 6.46 3.03
N GLU A 59 -2.37 6.10 1.81
CA GLU A 59 -3.31 5.53 0.85
C GLU A 59 -3.05 4.03 0.59
N ILE A 60 -4.13 3.28 0.41
CA ILE A 60 -4.07 1.90 -0.10
C ILE A 60 -4.49 1.91 -1.57
N GLU A 61 -3.65 1.35 -2.43
CA GLU A 61 -3.94 1.14 -3.84
C GLU A 61 -4.03 -0.35 -4.17
N PHE A 62 -5.15 -0.75 -4.73
CA PHE A 62 -5.41 -2.13 -5.15
C PHE A 62 -4.87 -2.31 -6.56
N ILE A 63 -4.00 -3.30 -6.73
CA ILE A 63 -3.34 -3.58 -8.00
C ILE A 63 -3.52 -5.06 -8.35
N SER A 64 -3.80 -5.35 -9.61
CA SER A 64 -3.86 -6.75 -10.10
C SER A 64 -2.49 -7.29 -10.50
N ASN A 65 -1.56 -6.42 -10.91
CA ASN A 65 -0.23 -6.83 -11.37
C ASN A 65 0.87 -5.93 -10.80
N TRP A 66 1.64 -6.48 -9.86
CA TRP A 66 2.76 -5.79 -9.20
C TRP A 66 3.87 -5.38 -10.17
N LYS A 67 4.07 -6.11 -11.27
CA LYS A 67 5.09 -5.79 -12.28
C LYS A 67 4.83 -4.44 -12.94
N ASN A 68 3.55 -4.07 -13.10
CA ASN A 68 3.18 -2.79 -13.70
C ASN A 68 3.59 -1.62 -12.81
N VAL A 69 3.42 -1.74 -11.49
CA VAL A 69 3.82 -0.70 -10.53
C VAL A 69 5.33 -0.43 -10.62
N ILE A 70 6.15 -1.49 -10.62
CA ILE A 70 7.61 -1.35 -10.73
C ILE A 70 8.00 -0.73 -12.09
N LYS A 71 7.38 -1.19 -13.19
CA LYS A 71 7.68 -0.68 -14.53
C LYS A 71 7.36 0.82 -14.62
N SER A 72 6.20 1.25 -14.13
CA SER A 72 5.81 2.67 -14.12
C SER A 72 6.77 3.53 -13.30
N LYS A 73 7.17 3.08 -12.10
CA LYS A 73 8.10 3.83 -11.24
C LYS A 73 9.51 3.90 -11.82
N LYS A 74 9.98 2.83 -12.48
CA LYS A 74 11.27 2.81 -13.17
C LYS A 74 11.31 3.74 -14.38
N ILE A 75 10.20 3.85 -15.13
CA ILE A 75 10.09 4.77 -16.27
C ILE A 75 10.10 6.23 -15.78
N LEU A 76 9.33 6.53 -14.72
CA LEU A 76 9.30 7.85 -14.10
C LEU A 76 10.70 8.29 -13.64
N GLN A 77 11.45 7.41 -12.97
CA GLN A 77 12.81 7.75 -12.52
C GLN A 77 13.76 8.08 -13.68
N LYS A 78 13.55 7.47 -14.85
CA LYS A 78 14.35 7.69 -16.06
C LYS A 78 13.98 8.97 -16.83
N LEU A 79 12.83 9.57 -16.56
CA LEU A 79 12.38 10.84 -17.13
C LEU A 79 12.90 12.05 -16.36
N PHE A 80 13.33 11.85 -15.11
CA PHE A 80 13.90 12.89 -14.24
C PHE A 80 15.44 12.79 -14.10
N THR A 81 16.10 11.98 -14.95
CA THR A 81 17.55 11.90 -15.11
C THR A 81 17.89 12.31 -16.53
#